data_AF-A0A660W2E2-F1
#
_entry.id   AF-A0A660W2E2-F1
#
_cell.length_a   1.000
_cell.length_b   1.000
_cell.length_c   1.000
_cell.angle_alpha   90.00
_cell.angle_beta   90.00
_cell.angle_gamma   90.00
#
_symmetry.space_group_name_H-M   'P 1'
#
loop_
_entity.id
_entity.type
_entity.pdbx_description
1 polymer ?
#
loop_
_entity_poly.entity_id
_entity_poly.type
_entity_poly.pdbx_seq_one_letter_code
_entity_poly.pdbx_strand_id
1 'polypeptide(L)'
;MNYAATNTTKELLRDFHAAVNGQVPNKVPVVLWSIGHGFANELNIPIGDYYKDNRTKLVVQSKMQETYPDAILMPGVYPDYGVVAEPAIFGCPVHWQKQQAPAAEPIFADIKQVDNWQVPDIASGQMARKVIEDIDYLLENADAPLLNKYHYMQGTVFMMGPLETAAMIRGYSEFLMDVVLDPVRVKLILRIVTDGLIEWLKLLEKKYGSIRQLIIADHFPTQISSDHFEEFFLPYMREIYAQYPKAIRVYHNEGQIDHVIHKIPEIGASVFHFGTDIQKTTDL
;
A
#
# COMPACT_ATOMS: atom_id res chain seq x y z
N MET A 1 -9.58 -24.45 -11.30
CA MET A 1 -9.29 -25.42 -10.21
C MET A 1 -10.44 -25.38 -9.21
N ASN A 2 -10.63 -26.39 -8.36
CA ASN A 2 -11.75 -26.41 -7.41
C ASN A 2 -11.38 -25.62 -6.13
N TYR A 3 -11.68 -24.33 -6.08
CA TYR A 3 -11.42 -23.46 -4.92
C TYR A 3 -12.53 -23.52 -3.85
N ALA A 4 -13.19 -24.66 -3.66
CA ALA A 4 -14.08 -24.82 -2.51
C ALA A 4 -13.28 -24.58 -1.22
N ALA A 5 -13.80 -23.75 -0.32
CA ALA A 5 -13.15 -23.47 0.96
C ALA A 5 -12.98 -24.78 1.74
N THR A 6 -11.74 -25.23 1.88
CA THR A 6 -11.40 -26.41 2.69
C THR A 6 -11.50 -26.05 4.17
N ASN A 7 -11.65 -27.05 5.05
CA ASN A 7 -11.57 -26.82 6.50
C ASN A 7 -10.25 -26.12 6.87
N THR A 8 -9.15 -26.46 6.18
CA THR A 8 -7.83 -25.84 6.35
C THR A 8 -7.85 -24.33 6.10
N THR A 9 -8.49 -23.85 5.03
CA THR A 9 -8.54 -22.40 4.74
C THR A 9 -9.41 -21.66 5.75
N LYS A 10 -10.51 -22.26 6.23
CA LYS A 10 -11.33 -21.64 7.29
C LYS A 10 -10.54 -21.51 8.59
N GLU A 11 -9.75 -22.52 8.94
CA GLU A 11 -8.85 -22.47 10.10
C GLU A 11 -7.75 -21.42 9.93
N LEU A 12 -7.12 -21.33 8.75
CA LEU A 12 -6.14 -20.29 8.42
C LEU A 12 -6.70 -18.88 8.58
N LEU A 13 -7.89 -18.61 8.04
CA LEU A 13 -8.54 -17.31 8.15
C LEU A 13 -8.94 -16.98 9.59
N ARG A 14 -9.44 -17.97 10.35
CA ARG A 14 -9.73 -17.80 11.78
C ARG A 14 -8.48 -17.41 12.55
N ASP A 15 -7.38 -18.14 12.32
CA ASP A 15 -6.10 -17.91 13.02
C ASP A 15 -5.47 -16.56 12.59
N PHE A 16 -5.62 -16.17 11.32
CA PHE A 16 -5.28 -14.82 10.85
C PHE A 16 -6.06 -13.73 11.57
N HIS A 17 -7.38 -13.85 11.66
CA HIS A 17 -8.20 -12.87 12.37
C HIS A 17 -7.89 -12.83 13.87
N ALA A 18 -7.57 -13.96 14.50
CA ALA A 18 -7.11 -13.98 15.89
C ALA A 18 -5.82 -13.18 16.05
N ALA A 19 -4.80 -13.45 15.22
CA ALA A 19 -3.51 -12.77 15.26
C ALA A 19 -3.63 -11.25 15.04
N VAL A 20 -4.40 -10.81 14.05
CA VAL A 20 -4.65 -9.38 13.77
C VAL A 20 -5.33 -8.65 14.93
N ASN A 21 -6.12 -9.36 15.73
CA ASN A 21 -6.79 -8.81 16.91
C ASN A 21 -5.98 -8.96 18.20
N GLY A 22 -4.68 -9.31 18.11
CA GLY A 22 -3.81 -9.51 19.28
C GLY A 22 -4.16 -10.74 20.13
N GLN A 23 -4.96 -11.66 19.60
CA GLN A 23 -5.30 -12.92 20.25
C GLN A 23 -4.28 -13.98 19.87
N VAL A 24 -4.07 -14.97 20.75
CA VAL A 24 -3.20 -16.12 20.45
C VAL A 24 -3.93 -17.06 19.48
N PRO A 25 -3.45 -17.24 18.23
CA PRO A 25 -4.06 -18.17 17.29
C PRO A 25 -3.72 -19.62 17.65
N ASN A 26 -4.49 -20.59 17.15
CA ASN A 26 -4.17 -22.01 17.34
C ASN A 26 -2.88 -22.41 16.60
N LYS A 27 -2.69 -21.86 15.40
CA LYS A 27 -1.46 -21.96 14.62
C LYS A 27 -1.09 -20.55 14.12
N VAL A 28 0.20 -20.21 14.13
CA VAL A 28 0.66 -18.94 13.54
C VAL A 28 0.28 -18.94 12.05
N PRO A 29 -0.54 -17.98 11.59
CA PRO A 29 -0.94 -17.90 10.19
C PRO A 29 0.26 -17.51 9.34
N VAL A 30 0.43 -18.20 8.20
CA VAL A 30 1.45 -17.81 7.22
C VAL A 30 0.84 -16.78 6.29
N VAL A 31 1.38 -15.56 6.34
CA VAL A 31 1.00 -14.45 5.46
C VAL A 31 2.22 -14.07 4.63
N LEU A 32 2.10 -14.10 3.31
CA LEU A 32 3.16 -13.72 2.38
C LEU A 32 2.92 -12.31 1.87
N TRP A 33 3.93 -11.45 2.02
CA TRP A 33 3.96 -10.15 1.36
C TRP A 33 4.12 -10.35 -0.14
N SER A 34 3.01 -10.21 -0.85
CA SER A 34 2.85 -10.64 -2.23
C SER A 34 2.81 -9.43 -3.15
N ILE A 35 3.98 -8.85 -3.41
CA ILE A 35 4.16 -7.92 -4.53
C ILE A 35 4.55 -8.77 -5.74
N GLY A 36 3.77 -8.72 -6.83
CA GLY A 36 3.89 -9.71 -7.91
C GLY A 36 5.22 -9.65 -8.68
N HIS A 37 6.07 -8.67 -8.40
CA HIS A 37 7.41 -8.55 -8.96
C HIS A 37 8.26 -9.82 -8.82
N GLY A 38 8.34 -10.39 -7.61
CA GLY A 38 9.14 -11.60 -7.37
C GLY A 38 8.62 -12.79 -8.19
N PHE A 39 7.31 -12.98 -8.20
CA PHE A 39 6.67 -14.12 -8.85
C PHE A 39 6.61 -13.99 -10.38
N ALA A 40 6.52 -12.77 -10.92
CA ALA A 40 6.66 -12.52 -12.35
C ALA A 40 8.01 -13.02 -12.88
N ASN A 41 9.09 -12.76 -12.12
CA ASN A 41 10.42 -13.26 -12.47
C ASN A 41 10.50 -14.79 -12.45
N GLU A 42 9.90 -15.45 -11.45
CA GLU A 42 9.83 -16.93 -11.39
C GLU A 42 9.11 -17.53 -12.61
N LEU A 43 8.10 -16.83 -13.13
CA LEU A 43 7.36 -17.23 -14.32
C LEU A 43 8.00 -16.78 -15.64
N ASN A 44 9.19 -16.17 -15.61
CA ASN A 44 9.88 -15.60 -16.77
C ASN A 44 9.04 -14.55 -17.54
N ILE A 45 8.21 -13.81 -16.81
CA ILE A 45 7.40 -12.71 -17.36
C ILE A 45 8.19 -11.41 -17.18
N PRO A 46 8.40 -10.61 -18.26
CA PRO A 46 9.01 -9.30 -18.12
C PRO A 46 8.21 -8.44 -17.14
N ILE A 47 8.89 -7.88 -16.15
CA ILE A 47 8.23 -7.15 -15.07
C ILE A 47 7.41 -5.94 -15.57
N GLY A 48 7.84 -5.29 -16.65
CA GLY A 48 7.09 -4.21 -17.27
C GLY A 48 5.75 -4.65 -17.84
N ASP A 49 5.67 -5.88 -18.36
CA ASP A 49 4.44 -6.46 -18.88
C ASP A 49 3.49 -6.80 -17.72
N TYR A 50 4.04 -7.31 -16.61
CA TYR A 50 3.28 -7.53 -15.37
C TYR A 50 2.57 -6.25 -14.89
N TYR A 51 3.27 -5.12 -14.79
CA TYR A 51 2.67 -3.88 -14.29
C TYR A 51 1.65 -3.25 -15.27
N LYS A 52 1.76 -3.50 -16.59
CA LYS A 52 0.87 -2.90 -17.60
C LYS A 52 -0.39 -3.71 -17.89
N ASP A 53 -0.31 -5.04 -17.84
CA ASP A 53 -1.36 -5.92 -18.33
C ASP A 53 -2.09 -6.64 -17.19
N ASN A 54 -3.36 -6.30 -16.95
CA ASN A 54 -4.15 -6.89 -15.86
C ASN A 54 -4.37 -8.39 -16.04
N ARG A 55 -4.40 -8.89 -17.28
CA ARG A 55 -4.47 -10.34 -17.52
C ARG A 55 -3.22 -11.02 -16.98
N THR A 56 -2.06 -10.47 -17.27
CA THR A 56 -0.77 -10.93 -16.74
C THR A 56 -0.74 -10.83 -15.21
N LYS A 57 -1.21 -9.71 -14.61
CA LYS A 57 -1.32 -9.58 -13.14
C LYS A 57 -2.12 -10.71 -12.53
N LEU A 58 -3.31 -10.96 -13.09
CA LEU A 58 -4.21 -11.99 -12.60
C LEU A 58 -3.58 -13.39 -12.71
N VAL A 59 -2.91 -13.71 -13.82
CA VAL A 59 -2.20 -14.98 -14.00
C VAL A 59 -1.11 -15.15 -12.95
N VAL A 60 -0.25 -14.15 -12.77
CA VAL A 60 0.87 -14.18 -11.82
C VAL A 60 0.36 -14.32 -10.38
N GLN A 61 -0.55 -13.45 -9.94
CA GLN A 61 -1.07 -13.43 -8.57
C GLN A 61 -1.89 -14.70 -8.25
N SER A 62 -2.70 -15.19 -9.21
CA SER A 62 -3.44 -16.45 -9.03
C SER A 62 -2.49 -17.64 -8.92
N LYS A 63 -1.44 -17.68 -9.76
CA LYS A 63 -0.47 -18.76 -9.75
C LYS A 63 0.36 -18.79 -8.47
N MET A 64 0.66 -17.63 -7.89
CA MET A 64 1.28 -17.53 -6.57
C MET A 64 0.36 -18.14 -5.51
N GLN A 65 -0.94 -17.83 -5.53
CA GLN A 65 -1.88 -18.41 -4.57
C GLN A 65 -2.04 -19.92 -4.74
N GLU A 66 -2.03 -20.44 -5.96
CA GLU A 66 -2.03 -21.88 -6.24
C GLU A 66 -0.78 -22.58 -5.68
N THR A 67 0.37 -21.89 -5.71
CA THR A 67 1.65 -22.42 -5.24
C THR A 67 1.70 -22.50 -3.72
N TYR A 68 1.07 -21.54 -3.03
CA TYR A 68 1.01 -21.46 -1.58
C TYR A 68 -0.44 -21.50 -1.06
N PRO A 69 -1.17 -22.63 -1.24
CA PRO A 69 -2.60 -22.70 -0.93
C PRO A 69 -2.93 -22.58 0.56
N ASP A 70 -1.94 -22.85 1.42
CA ASP A 70 -2.02 -22.79 2.88
C ASP A 70 -1.50 -21.47 3.47
N ALA A 71 -1.22 -20.47 2.62
CA ALA A 71 -0.84 -19.12 3.02
C ALA A 71 -1.87 -18.09 2.55
N ILE A 72 -1.95 -16.98 3.26
CA ILE A 72 -2.64 -15.77 2.82
C ILE A 72 -1.64 -14.91 2.07
N LEU A 73 -2.01 -14.42 0.89
CA LEU A 73 -1.26 -13.39 0.19
C LEU A 73 -1.77 -12.02 0.63
N MET A 74 -0.86 -11.09 0.93
CA MET A 74 -1.19 -9.72 1.28
C MET A 74 -0.43 -8.77 0.35
N PRO A 75 -1.12 -7.95 -0.46
CA PRO A 75 -2.57 -7.71 -0.50
C PRO A 75 -3.41 -8.79 -1.23
N GLY A 76 -2.76 -9.75 -1.92
CA GLY A 76 -3.45 -10.80 -2.66
C GLY A 76 -3.67 -10.44 -4.13
N VAL A 77 -4.89 -10.60 -4.65
CA VAL A 77 -5.23 -10.13 -6.00
C VAL A 77 -5.54 -8.63 -5.95
N TYR A 78 -4.87 -7.83 -6.78
CA TYR A 78 -5.02 -6.36 -6.83
C TYR A 78 -4.37 -5.80 -8.12
N PRO A 79 -4.70 -4.57 -8.56
CA PRO A 79 -4.23 -4.02 -9.84
C PRO A 79 -2.74 -3.66 -9.88
N ASP A 80 -1.97 -3.95 -8.81
CA ASP A 80 -0.54 -3.72 -8.59
C ASP A 80 0.16 -2.76 -9.56
N TYR A 81 0.44 -1.56 -9.05
CA TYR A 81 1.22 -0.54 -9.74
C TYR A 81 2.59 -0.32 -9.10
N GLY A 82 2.99 -1.17 -8.16
CA GLY A 82 4.12 -0.86 -7.27
C GLY A 82 3.83 0.41 -6.49
N VAL A 83 4.73 1.37 -6.56
CA VAL A 83 4.66 2.62 -5.76
C VAL A 83 4.09 3.82 -6.53
N VAL A 84 3.74 3.68 -7.82
CA VAL A 84 3.46 4.85 -8.69
C VAL A 84 2.00 5.27 -8.74
N ALA A 85 1.06 4.51 -8.16
CA ALA A 85 -0.37 4.83 -8.27
C ALA A 85 -0.72 6.17 -7.64
N GLU A 86 -0.38 6.35 -6.36
CA GLU A 86 -0.68 7.56 -5.61
C GLU A 86 -0.02 8.81 -6.19
N PRO A 87 1.30 8.89 -6.45
CA PRO A 87 1.88 10.10 -7.05
C PRO A 87 1.27 10.41 -8.42
N ALA A 88 0.93 9.40 -9.23
CA ALA A 88 0.27 9.62 -10.51
C ALA A 88 -1.18 10.08 -10.39
N ILE A 89 -1.90 9.68 -9.33
CA ILE A 89 -3.19 10.27 -8.96
C ILE A 89 -3.03 11.78 -8.67
N PHE A 90 -1.91 12.18 -8.06
CA PHE A 90 -1.56 13.59 -7.84
C PHE A 90 -0.96 14.30 -9.07
N GLY A 91 -0.87 13.63 -10.21
CA GLY A 91 -0.44 14.22 -11.48
C GLY A 91 1.02 13.95 -11.87
N CYS A 92 1.76 13.13 -11.12
CA CYS A 92 3.10 12.70 -11.54
C CYS A 92 3.03 11.86 -12.84
N PRO A 93 3.81 12.20 -13.87
CA PRO A 93 3.95 11.34 -15.04
C PRO A 93 4.53 9.97 -14.65
N VAL A 94 4.05 8.91 -15.29
CA VAL A 94 4.56 7.55 -15.06
C VAL A 94 5.44 7.10 -16.22
N HIS A 95 6.66 6.71 -15.90
CA HIS A 95 7.60 6.08 -16.81
C HIS A 95 7.51 4.58 -16.73
N TRP A 96 6.94 4.00 -17.78
CA TRP A 96 6.77 2.56 -17.85
C TRP A 96 7.94 1.88 -18.55
N GLN A 97 8.63 1.02 -17.81
CA GLN A 97 9.82 0.32 -18.27
C GLN A 97 9.48 -1.12 -18.65
N LYS A 98 10.29 -1.75 -19.51
CA LYS A 98 10.07 -3.15 -19.92
C LYS A 98 10.63 -4.16 -18.91
N GLN A 99 11.81 -3.87 -18.36
CA GLN A 99 12.58 -4.79 -17.53
C GLN A 99 12.74 -4.31 -16.07
N GLN A 100 12.00 -3.27 -15.67
CA GLN A 100 12.00 -2.74 -14.32
C GLN A 100 10.58 -2.31 -13.92
N ALA A 101 10.37 -2.09 -12.62
CA ALA A 101 9.16 -1.47 -12.11
C ALA A 101 8.93 -0.07 -12.71
N PRO A 102 7.67 0.39 -12.80
CA PRO A 102 7.39 1.76 -13.23
C PRO A 102 7.96 2.77 -12.24
N ALA A 103 8.29 3.96 -12.73
CA ALA A 103 8.74 5.08 -11.91
C ALA A 103 7.82 6.28 -12.11
N ALA A 104 7.57 7.04 -11.04
CA ALA A 104 6.86 8.32 -11.12
C ALA A 104 7.88 9.47 -11.23
N GLU A 105 7.59 10.44 -12.09
CA GLU A 105 8.39 11.65 -12.22
C GLU A 105 7.90 12.76 -11.26
N PRO A 106 8.82 13.42 -10.53
CA PRO A 106 8.46 14.58 -9.72
C PRO A 106 7.86 15.70 -10.55
N ILE A 107 6.91 16.44 -9.97
CA ILE A 107 6.23 17.57 -10.64
C ILE A 107 6.64 18.93 -10.08
N PHE A 108 7.35 18.95 -8.95
CA PHE A 108 7.90 20.17 -8.36
C PHE A 108 9.43 20.17 -8.43
N ALA A 109 9.98 21.21 -9.04
CA ALA A 109 11.40 21.50 -9.01
C ALA A 109 11.80 22.27 -7.74
N ASP A 110 10.89 23.10 -7.21
CA ASP A 110 11.02 23.85 -5.96
C ASP A 110 9.77 23.64 -5.10
N ILE A 111 9.97 23.36 -3.81
CA ILE A 111 8.89 23.16 -2.84
C ILE A 111 7.97 24.38 -2.74
N LYS A 112 8.43 25.59 -3.06
CA LYS A 112 7.58 26.80 -3.10
C LYS A 112 6.42 26.72 -4.08
N GLN A 113 6.49 25.83 -5.07
CA GLN A 113 5.38 25.60 -6.00
C GLN A 113 4.11 25.07 -5.29
N VAL A 114 4.27 24.43 -4.12
CA VAL A 114 3.17 23.95 -3.28
C VAL A 114 2.28 25.09 -2.77
N ASP A 115 2.81 26.32 -2.62
CA ASP A 115 2.03 27.48 -2.13
C ASP A 115 0.80 27.79 -3.01
N ASN A 116 0.88 27.42 -4.29
CA ASN A 116 -0.20 27.63 -5.26
C ASN A 116 -0.75 26.30 -5.79
N TRP A 117 -0.37 25.17 -5.19
CA TRP A 117 -0.82 23.87 -5.64
C TRP A 117 -2.23 23.58 -5.14
N GLN A 118 -3.15 23.39 -6.08
CA GLN A 118 -4.48 22.88 -5.79
C GLN A 118 -4.46 21.37 -5.96
N VAL A 119 -5.03 20.65 -4.98
CA VAL A 119 -5.25 19.20 -5.07
C VAL A 119 -5.92 18.91 -6.42
N PRO A 120 -5.39 18.00 -7.26
CA PRO A 120 -6.08 17.62 -8.48
C PRO A 120 -7.41 16.97 -8.10
N ASP A 121 -8.47 17.18 -8.89
CA ASP A 121 -9.72 16.46 -8.72
C ASP A 121 -9.47 14.95 -8.90
N ILE A 122 -9.38 14.26 -7.76
CA ILE A 122 -8.99 12.86 -7.67
C ILE A 122 -9.97 12.00 -8.47
N ALA A 123 -11.27 12.29 -8.40
CA ALA A 123 -12.29 11.51 -9.07
C ALA A 123 -12.25 11.64 -10.60
N SER A 124 -11.80 12.79 -11.12
CA SER A 124 -11.67 13.01 -12.56
C SER A 124 -10.25 12.75 -13.10
N GLY A 125 -9.26 12.49 -12.24
CA GLY A 125 -7.88 12.18 -12.61
C GLY A 125 -7.76 10.93 -13.50
N GLN A 126 -6.86 11.00 -14.50
CA GLN A 126 -6.64 9.91 -15.44
C GLN A 126 -6.20 8.62 -14.74
N MET A 127 -5.26 8.73 -13.79
CA MET A 127 -4.75 7.56 -13.07
C MET A 127 -5.82 6.94 -12.16
N ALA A 128 -6.59 7.76 -11.43
CA ALA A 128 -7.66 7.27 -10.57
C ALA A 128 -8.72 6.48 -11.36
N ARG A 129 -9.13 6.99 -12.53
CA ARG A 129 -10.02 6.27 -13.45
C ARG A 129 -9.40 4.96 -13.92
N LYS A 130 -8.13 4.98 -14.31
CA LYS A 130 -7.42 3.77 -14.74
C LYS A 130 -7.32 2.71 -13.63
N VAL A 131 -7.03 3.11 -12.39
CA VAL A 131 -7.00 2.19 -11.25
C VAL A 131 -8.38 1.59 -11.02
N ILE A 132 -9.44 2.41 -11.10
CA ILE A 132 -10.83 1.94 -10.99
C ILE A 132 -11.17 0.94 -12.11
N GLU A 133 -10.83 1.25 -13.35
CA GLU A 133 -11.04 0.35 -14.51
C GLU A 133 -10.27 -0.96 -14.34
N ASP A 134 -9.05 -0.91 -13.81
CA ASP A 134 -8.24 -2.11 -13.57
C ASP A 134 -8.80 -2.94 -12.39
N ILE A 135 -9.36 -2.31 -11.35
CA ILE A 135 -10.09 -3.00 -10.28
C ILE A 135 -11.35 -3.69 -10.84
N ASP A 136 -12.16 -2.98 -11.62
CA ASP A 136 -13.36 -3.54 -12.26
C ASP A 136 -13.00 -4.74 -13.14
N TYR A 137 -11.96 -4.61 -13.98
CA TYR A 137 -11.46 -5.70 -14.80
C TYR A 137 -11.08 -6.94 -13.97
N LEU A 138 -10.33 -6.75 -12.87
CA LEU A 138 -9.92 -7.87 -12.02
C LEU A 138 -11.12 -8.53 -11.32
N LEU A 139 -12.09 -7.75 -10.85
CA LEU A 139 -13.32 -8.28 -10.26
C LEU A 139 -14.14 -9.11 -11.27
N GLU A 140 -14.19 -8.68 -12.53
CA GLU A 140 -14.93 -9.36 -13.60
C GLU A 140 -14.23 -10.63 -14.10
N ASN A 141 -12.89 -10.66 -14.08
CA ASN A 141 -12.10 -11.71 -14.74
C ASN A 141 -11.41 -12.69 -13.79
N ALA A 142 -11.29 -12.38 -12.50
CA ALA A 142 -10.72 -13.31 -11.53
C ALA A 142 -11.62 -14.51 -11.26
N ASP A 143 -11.01 -15.65 -10.90
CA ASP A 143 -11.75 -16.84 -10.47
C ASP A 143 -12.53 -16.50 -9.18
N ALA A 144 -13.85 -16.38 -9.27
CA ALA A 144 -14.69 -15.98 -8.13
C ALA A 144 -14.49 -16.88 -6.90
N PRO A 145 -14.42 -18.21 -7.05
CA PRO A 145 -13.95 -19.10 -5.99
C PRO A 145 -12.59 -18.73 -5.34
N LEU A 146 -11.58 -18.29 -6.09
CA LEU A 146 -10.31 -17.79 -5.54
C LEU A 146 -10.55 -16.53 -4.68
N LEU A 147 -11.25 -15.53 -5.23
CA LEU A 147 -11.53 -14.28 -4.51
C LEU A 147 -12.33 -14.54 -3.22
N ASN A 148 -13.35 -15.39 -3.30
CA ASN A 148 -14.22 -15.73 -2.17
C ASN A 148 -13.48 -16.55 -1.10
N LYS A 149 -12.58 -17.44 -1.50
CA LYS A 149 -11.86 -18.32 -0.58
C LYS A 149 -10.93 -17.55 0.36
N TYR A 150 -10.31 -16.47 -0.11
CA TYR A 150 -9.33 -15.68 0.65
C TYR A 150 -9.79 -14.23 0.93
N HIS A 151 -11.02 -13.88 0.53
CA HIS A 151 -11.60 -12.53 0.64
C HIS A 151 -10.81 -11.42 -0.11
N TYR A 152 -10.10 -11.77 -1.18
CA TYR A 152 -9.38 -10.78 -1.99
C TYR A 152 -10.34 -9.86 -2.74
N MET A 153 -9.92 -8.60 -2.90
CA MET A 153 -10.69 -7.54 -3.56
C MET A 153 -12.04 -7.21 -2.87
N GLN A 154 -12.31 -7.73 -1.66
CA GLN A 154 -13.52 -7.45 -0.89
C GLN A 154 -13.29 -6.35 0.15
N GLY A 155 -12.92 -5.15 -0.33
CA GLY A 155 -12.57 -4.01 0.53
C GLY A 155 -11.10 -4.00 0.97
N THR A 156 -10.21 -4.63 0.21
CA THR A 156 -8.76 -4.50 0.38
C THR A 156 -8.25 -3.32 -0.44
N VAL A 157 -7.55 -2.39 0.21
CA VAL A 157 -6.84 -1.30 -0.44
C VAL A 157 -5.36 -1.39 -0.06
N PHE A 158 -4.51 -1.32 -1.07
CA PHE A 158 -3.07 -1.15 -0.94
C PHE A 158 -2.69 0.20 -1.56
N MET A 159 -1.91 1.00 -0.85
CA MET A 159 -1.50 2.33 -1.32
C MET A 159 -0.20 2.79 -0.66
N MET A 160 0.46 3.78 -1.25
CA MET A 160 1.54 4.51 -0.60
C MET A 160 1.01 5.49 0.46
N GLY A 161 1.78 5.68 1.52
CA GLY A 161 1.47 6.61 2.60
C GLY A 161 1.70 8.08 2.23
N PRO A 162 1.30 9.01 3.10
CA PRO A 162 1.41 10.45 2.83
C PRO A 162 2.83 10.94 2.60
N LEU A 163 3.79 10.43 3.38
CA LEU A 163 5.15 10.94 3.36
C LEU A 163 5.91 10.39 2.16
N GLU A 164 5.76 9.09 1.88
CA GLU A 164 6.20 8.44 0.65
C GLU A 164 5.68 9.16 -0.60
N THR A 165 4.37 9.43 -0.64
CA THR A 165 3.71 10.08 -1.79
C THR A 165 4.20 11.51 -1.97
N ALA A 166 4.30 12.30 -0.89
CA ALA A 166 4.83 13.66 -0.95
C ALA A 166 6.29 13.70 -1.42
N ALA A 167 7.12 12.76 -0.94
CA ALA A 167 8.51 12.63 -1.36
C ALA A 167 8.63 12.31 -2.86
N MET A 168 7.78 11.44 -3.42
CA MET A 168 7.77 11.16 -4.86
C MET A 168 7.30 12.35 -5.69
N ILE A 169 6.28 13.09 -5.23
CA ILE A 169 5.77 14.29 -5.91
C ILE A 169 6.84 15.38 -5.99
N ARG A 170 7.58 15.57 -4.89
CA ARG A 170 8.65 16.57 -4.79
C ARG A 170 9.98 16.11 -5.39
N GLY A 171 10.23 14.81 -5.42
CA GLY A 171 11.54 14.22 -5.67
C GLY A 171 12.24 13.92 -4.34
N TYR A 172 12.64 12.66 -4.17
CA TYR A 172 13.10 12.10 -2.89
C TYR A 172 14.27 12.86 -2.25
N SER A 173 15.34 13.08 -3.03
CA SER A 173 16.54 13.76 -2.58
C SER A 173 16.25 15.19 -2.12
N GLU A 174 15.38 15.89 -2.86
CA GLU A 174 15.10 17.30 -2.61
C GLU A 174 14.13 17.43 -1.44
N PHE A 175 13.15 16.53 -1.35
CA PHE A 175 12.23 16.46 -0.22
C PHE A 175 12.96 16.18 1.10
N LEU A 176 13.99 15.32 1.11
CA LEU A 176 14.85 15.10 2.28
C LEU A 176 15.54 16.39 2.75
N MET A 177 15.99 17.23 1.81
CA MET A 177 16.54 18.55 2.15
C MET A 177 15.45 19.50 2.67
N ASP A 178 14.27 19.50 2.04
CA ASP A 178 13.15 20.37 2.40
C ASP A 178 12.62 20.07 3.81
N VAL A 179 12.65 18.82 4.27
CA VAL A 179 12.31 18.45 5.67
C VAL A 179 13.11 19.27 6.69
N VAL A 180 14.37 19.60 6.37
CA VAL A 180 15.24 20.41 7.23
C VAL A 180 15.13 21.91 6.91
N LEU A 181 15.10 22.25 5.62
CA LEU A 181 15.26 23.64 5.16
C LEU A 181 13.94 24.43 5.09
N ASP A 182 12.81 23.75 4.85
CA ASP A 182 11.49 24.36 4.74
C ASP A 182 10.37 23.44 5.32
N PRO A 183 10.39 23.19 6.64
CA PRO A 183 9.43 22.30 7.29
C PRO A 183 7.98 22.83 7.18
N VAL A 184 7.80 24.13 6.96
CA VAL A 184 6.48 24.75 6.78
C VAL A 184 5.84 24.25 5.50
N ARG A 185 6.57 24.27 4.38
CA ARG A 185 6.02 23.77 3.11
C ARG A 185 5.96 22.26 3.02
N VAL A 186 6.84 21.55 3.73
CA VAL A 186 6.72 20.09 3.89
C VAL A 186 5.40 19.72 4.57
N LYS A 187 5.02 20.42 5.65
CA LYS A 187 3.70 20.20 6.28
C LYS A 187 2.54 20.54 5.34
N LEU A 188 2.70 21.55 4.48
CA LEU A 188 1.68 21.94 3.51
C LEU A 188 1.47 20.86 2.43
N ILE A 189 2.54 20.36 1.80
CA ILE A 189 2.41 19.27 0.83
C ILE A 189 1.85 17.99 1.47
N LEU A 190 2.28 17.66 2.70
CA LEU A 190 1.74 16.51 3.43
C LEU A 190 0.26 16.64 3.74
N ARG A 191 -0.22 17.84 4.10
CA ARG A 191 -1.64 18.09 4.30
C ARG A 191 -2.43 17.86 3.01
N ILE A 192 -1.98 18.47 1.91
CA ILE A 192 -2.62 18.36 0.59
C ILE A 192 -2.69 16.89 0.14
N VAL A 193 -1.57 16.16 0.27
CA VAL A 193 -1.49 14.73 -0.07
C VAL A 193 -2.40 13.91 0.83
N THR A 194 -2.38 14.13 2.14
CA THR A 194 -3.23 13.39 3.08
C THR A 194 -4.72 13.60 2.78
N ASP A 195 -5.14 14.82 2.47
CA ASP A 195 -6.52 15.13 2.09
C ASP A 195 -6.92 14.40 0.80
N GLY A 196 -6.08 14.43 -0.23
CA GLY A 196 -6.33 13.73 -1.48
C GLY A 196 -6.34 12.20 -1.33
N LEU A 197 -5.50 11.64 -0.47
CA LEU A 197 -5.49 10.21 -0.16
C LEU A 197 -6.77 9.79 0.58
N ILE A 198 -7.26 10.60 1.52
CA ILE A 198 -8.56 10.37 2.18
C ILE A 198 -9.71 10.47 1.17
N GLU A 199 -9.67 11.43 0.25
CA GLU A 199 -10.65 11.54 -0.83
C GLU A 199 -10.63 10.31 -1.75
N TRP A 200 -9.44 9.83 -2.10
CA TRP A 200 -9.26 8.60 -2.88
C TRP A 200 -9.88 7.38 -2.18
N LEU A 201 -9.62 7.21 -0.88
CA LEU A 201 -10.21 6.12 -0.10
C LEU A 201 -11.74 6.22 -0.03
N LYS A 202 -12.30 7.43 0.13
CA LYS A 202 -13.75 7.67 0.09
C LYS A 202 -14.35 7.33 -1.28
N LEU A 203 -13.63 7.60 -2.37
CA LEU A 203 -14.08 7.25 -3.72
C LEU A 203 -14.14 5.73 -3.91
N LEU A 204 -13.11 5.01 -3.47
CA LEU A 204 -13.08 3.55 -3.49
C LEU A 204 -14.20 2.97 -2.61
N GLU A 205 -14.39 3.49 -1.40
CA GLU A 205 -15.44 3.04 -0.49
C GLU A 205 -16.84 3.27 -1.06
N LYS A 206 -17.08 4.42 -1.70
CA LYS A 206 -18.36 4.73 -2.35
C LYS A 206 -18.67 3.75 -3.48
N LYS A 207 -17.66 3.29 -4.22
CA LYS A 207 -17.84 2.39 -5.36
C LYS A 207 -17.93 0.91 -4.97
N TYR A 208 -17.07 0.47 -4.05
CA TYR A 208 -16.88 -0.96 -3.74
C TYR A 208 -17.40 -1.36 -2.35
N GLY A 209 -17.89 -0.42 -1.55
CA GLY A 209 -18.33 -0.63 -0.18
C GLY A 209 -17.19 -0.48 0.84
N SER A 210 -17.48 -0.80 2.10
CA SER A 210 -16.57 -0.54 3.22
C SER A 210 -15.18 -1.14 3.03
N ILE A 211 -14.16 -0.34 3.32
CA ILE A 211 -12.77 -0.80 3.39
C ILE A 211 -12.62 -1.72 4.61
N ARG A 212 -12.28 -2.98 4.36
CA ARG A 212 -12.07 -4.02 5.38
C ARG A 212 -10.60 -4.23 5.70
N GLN A 213 -9.72 -3.91 4.76
CA GLN A 213 -8.28 -4.01 4.92
C GLN A 213 -7.63 -2.81 4.24
N LEU A 214 -6.92 -2.01 5.03
CA LEU A 214 -6.20 -0.84 4.56
C LEU A 214 -4.71 -1.05 4.81
N ILE A 215 -3.99 -1.35 3.74
CA ILE A 215 -2.55 -1.58 3.72
C ILE A 215 -1.90 -0.32 3.18
N ILE A 216 -1.02 0.26 3.99
CA ILE A 216 -0.29 1.46 3.61
C ILE A 216 1.19 1.20 3.79
N ALA A 217 1.94 1.35 2.70
CA ALA A 217 3.39 1.30 2.72
C ALA A 217 3.95 2.72 2.72
N ASP A 218 4.88 3.00 3.63
CA ASP A 218 5.58 4.28 3.68
C ASP A 218 6.96 4.04 4.27
N HIS A 219 7.97 4.08 3.39
CA HIS A 219 9.34 3.69 3.67
C HIS A 219 10.17 4.88 4.13
N PHE A 220 9.69 6.11 3.86
CA PHE A 220 10.35 7.36 4.18
C PHE A 220 10.75 7.51 5.65
N PRO A 221 10.00 7.00 6.65
CA PRO A 221 10.44 6.92 8.05
C PRO A 221 11.85 6.35 8.27
N THR A 222 12.35 5.51 7.37
CA THR A 222 13.71 4.97 7.44
C THR A 222 14.80 6.04 7.29
N GLN A 223 14.47 7.17 6.66
CA GLN A 223 15.44 8.19 6.24
C GLN A 223 15.43 9.46 7.10
N ILE A 224 14.62 9.50 8.15
CA ILE A 224 14.43 10.68 9.00
C ILE A 224 14.71 10.39 10.47
N SER A 225 14.88 11.44 11.27
CA SER A 225 15.07 11.29 12.71
C SER A 225 13.77 10.91 13.42
N SER A 226 13.89 10.48 14.67
CA SER A 226 12.75 10.19 15.54
C SER A 226 11.83 11.41 15.75
N ASP A 227 12.40 12.62 15.77
CA ASP A 227 11.65 13.87 15.92
C ASP A 227 10.91 14.22 14.62
N HIS A 228 11.57 14.07 13.47
CA HIS A 228 10.92 14.27 12.17
C HIS A 228 9.83 13.23 11.90
N PHE A 229 9.96 12.01 12.43
CA PHE A 229 8.89 11.01 12.37
C PHE A 229 7.63 11.50 13.09
N GLU A 230 7.77 12.03 14.31
CA GLU A 230 6.64 12.60 15.06
C GLU A 230 6.03 13.82 14.36
N GLU A 231 6.85 14.62 13.70
CA GLU A 231 6.42 15.87 13.07
C GLU A 231 5.77 15.68 11.69
N PHE A 232 6.33 14.81 10.85
CA PHE A 232 5.99 14.73 9.42
C PHE A 232 5.34 13.41 9.00
N PHE A 233 5.44 12.35 9.82
CA PHE A 233 4.83 11.06 9.48
C PHE A 233 3.62 10.74 10.35
N LEU A 234 3.84 10.69 11.67
CA LEU A 234 2.88 10.16 12.63
C LEU A 234 1.49 10.83 12.59
N PRO A 235 1.36 12.17 12.50
CA PRO A 235 0.05 12.82 12.54
C PRO A 235 -0.82 12.46 11.33
N TYR A 236 -0.22 12.44 10.15
CA TYR A 236 -0.90 12.20 8.88
C TYR A 236 -1.30 10.73 8.71
N MET A 237 -0.39 9.82 9.07
CA MET A 237 -0.66 8.38 9.02
C MET A 237 -1.77 7.99 10.00
N ARG A 238 -1.72 8.52 11.23
CA ARG A 238 -2.74 8.32 12.25
C ARG A 238 -4.11 8.84 11.80
N GLU A 239 -4.14 10.00 11.14
CA GLU A 239 -5.39 10.57 10.63
C GLU A 239 -6.07 9.66 9.61
N ILE A 240 -5.32 9.11 8.65
CA ILE A 240 -5.88 8.19 7.65
C ILE A 240 -6.42 6.94 8.32
N TYR A 241 -5.65 6.32 9.21
CA TYR A 241 -6.08 5.11 9.91
C TYR A 241 -7.28 5.34 10.83
N ALA A 242 -7.40 6.51 11.45
CA ALA A 242 -8.53 6.87 12.30
C ALA A 242 -9.87 6.93 11.54
N GLN A 243 -9.85 7.13 10.21
CA GLN A 243 -11.06 7.06 9.38
C GLN A 243 -11.61 5.63 9.26
N TYR A 244 -10.76 4.61 9.44
CA TYR A 244 -11.10 3.19 9.21
C TYR A 244 -10.84 2.31 10.45
N PRO A 245 -11.45 2.61 11.61
CA PRO A 245 -11.18 1.90 12.86
C PRO A 245 -11.63 0.43 12.85
N LYS A 246 -12.55 0.06 11.94
CA LYS A 246 -13.04 -1.32 11.76
C LYS A 246 -12.24 -2.13 10.73
N ALA A 247 -11.39 -1.49 9.93
CA ALA A 247 -10.54 -2.18 8.98
C ALA A 247 -9.36 -2.83 9.69
N ILE A 248 -8.82 -3.89 9.09
CA ILE A 248 -7.47 -4.37 9.37
C ILE A 248 -6.51 -3.32 8.81
N ARG A 249 -5.80 -2.63 9.69
CA ARG A 249 -4.87 -1.55 9.31
C ARG A 249 -3.45 -2.10 9.32
N VAL A 250 -2.81 -2.15 8.17
CA VAL A 250 -1.47 -2.72 8.01
C VAL A 250 -0.51 -1.61 7.63
N TYR A 251 0.46 -1.33 8.50
CA TYR A 251 1.59 -0.47 8.16
C TYR A 251 2.74 -1.33 7.66
N HIS A 252 3.27 -0.98 6.49
CA HIS A 252 4.42 -1.66 5.90
C HIS A 252 5.63 -0.73 5.82
N ASN A 253 6.77 -1.20 6.33
CA ASN A 253 8.08 -0.61 6.10
C ASN A 253 9.17 -1.66 6.34
N GLU A 254 9.89 -2.00 5.28
CA GLU A 254 10.99 -2.97 5.29
C GLU A 254 12.36 -2.38 5.64
N GLY A 255 12.47 -1.05 5.76
CA GLY A 255 13.70 -0.37 6.12
C GLY A 255 14.04 -0.43 7.60
N GLN A 256 15.25 0.03 7.94
CA GLN A 256 15.73 0.00 9.32
C GLN A 256 15.12 1.11 10.18
N ILE A 257 14.11 0.75 10.98
CA ILE A 257 13.35 1.71 11.79
C ILE A 257 13.42 1.48 13.31
N ASP A 258 14.44 0.75 13.80
CA ASP A 258 14.67 0.53 15.24
C ASP A 258 14.62 1.83 16.06
N HIS A 259 15.07 2.95 15.49
CA HIS A 259 15.11 4.27 16.12
C HIS A 259 13.72 4.89 16.38
N VAL A 260 12.65 4.36 15.77
CA VAL A 260 11.25 4.78 15.96
C VAL A 260 10.33 3.60 16.32
N ILE A 261 10.87 2.41 16.59
CA ILE A 261 10.08 1.20 16.82
C ILE A 261 9.03 1.39 17.94
N HIS A 262 9.41 2.07 19.03
CA HIS A 262 8.55 2.37 20.17
C HIS A 262 7.39 3.33 19.85
N LYS A 263 7.43 4.04 18.72
CA LYS A 263 6.38 4.95 18.24
C LYS A 263 5.44 4.29 17.24
N ILE A 264 5.78 3.11 16.71
CA ILE A 264 4.95 2.38 15.74
C ILE A 264 3.53 2.09 16.26
N PRO A 265 3.33 1.68 17.53
CA PRO A 265 1.97 1.49 18.06
C PRO A 265 1.10 2.76 17.98
N GLU A 266 1.72 3.94 18.03
CA GLU A 266 1.01 5.21 18.00
C GLU A 266 0.46 5.60 16.62
N ILE A 267 0.89 4.92 15.56
CA ILE A 267 0.39 5.10 14.20
C ILE A 267 -1.09 4.68 14.12
N GLY A 268 -1.52 3.73 14.96
CA GLY A 268 -2.88 3.19 14.95
C GLY A 268 -3.08 2.00 14.01
N ALA A 269 -2.00 1.41 13.49
CA ALA A 269 -2.05 0.16 12.74
C ALA A 269 -2.40 -1.04 13.64
N SER A 270 -3.11 -2.03 13.09
CA SER A 270 -3.36 -3.32 13.73
C SER A 270 -2.22 -4.31 13.50
N VAL A 271 -1.51 -4.16 12.38
CA VAL A 271 -0.40 -5.00 11.96
C VAL A 271 0.74 -4.10 11.53
N PHE A 272 1.93 -4.36 12.05
CA PHE A 272 3.16 -3.81 11.52
C PHE A 272 3.89 -4.90 10.74
N HIS A 273 4.06 -4.70 9.44
CA HIS A 273 4.81 -5.58 8.57
C HIS A 273 6.19 -4.96 8.30
N PHE A 274 7.25 -5.70 8.64
CA PHE A 274 8.60 -5.18 8.66
C PHE A 274 9.65 -6.10 8.02
N GLY A 275 10.79 -5.51 7.69
CA GLY A 275 11.93 -6.19 7.05
C GLY A 275 12.77 -6.99 8.03
N THR A 276 13.66 -7.84 7.50
CA THR A 276 14.54 -8.70 8.32
C THR A 276 15.59 -7.93 9.13
N ASP A 277 15.77 -6.65 8.84
CA ASP A 277 16.79 -5.81 9.46
C ASP A 277 16.39 -5.36 10.89
N ILE A 278 15.10 -5.41 11.22
CA ILE A 278 14.60 -5.14 12.58
C ILE A 278 15.02 -6.28 13.50
N GLN A 279 15.94 -5.99 14.42
CA GLN A 279 16.55 -7.01 15.28
C GLN A 279 15.74 -7.30 16.53
N LYS A 280 14.94 -6.33 17.01
CA LYS A 280 14.17 -6.44 18.26
C LYS A 280 12.82 -5.76 18.12
N THR A 281 11.78 -6.55 18.34
CA THR A 281 10.38 -6.08 18.43
C THR A 281 9.84 -6.17 19.86
N THR A 282 10.72 -6.39 20.85
CA THR A 282 10.34 -6.53 22.27
C THR A 282 9.74 -5.26 22.88
N ASP A 283 9.91 -4.13 22.20
CA ASP A 283 9.46 -2.81 22.64
C ASP A 283 8.14 -2.37 21.97
N LEU A 284 7.48 -3.30 21.24
CA LEU A 284 6.16 -3.13 20.61
C LEU A 284 5.00 -3.61 21.51
#